data_AF-A0A2T4ZA74-F1
#
_entry.id   AF-A0A2T4ZA74-F1
#
_cell.length_a   1.000
_cell.length_b   1.000
_cell.length_c   1.000
_cell.angle_alpha   90.00
_cell.angle_beta   90.00
_cell.angle_gamma   90.00
#
_symmetry.space_group_name_H-M   'P 1'
#
loop_
_entity.id
_entity.type
_entity.pdbx_description
1 polymer ?
#
loop_
_entity_poly.entity_id
_entity_poly.type
_entity_poly.pdbx_seq_one_letter_code
_entity_poly.pdbx_strand_id
1 'polypeptide(L)'
;MRAKWKPLLRSLLIYLVIIGVTLLGDQYYQQKQTQSYIQHFKDKKGQYLLNEIADTYKMTIELYSNYKLNKERKKGLVKKLNQLSNDLRKIDQEINSGNANHRIDFSFVYHDIKLVNIALSDSTKDDIIPVIILHGMEGLGELKKEITYIEYR
;
A
#
# COMPACT_ATOMS: atom_id res chain seq x y z
N MET A 1 19.45 14.47 57.84
CA MET A 1 19.60 13.90 56.47
C MET A 1 18.44 14.25 55.52
N ARG A 2 17.94 15.50 55.43
CA ARG A 2 16.68 15.77 54.67
C ARG A 2 16.62 17.05 53.79
N ALA A 3 17.72 17.80 53.63
CA ALA A 3 17.70 19.04 52.83
C ALA A 3 18.44 18.94 51.48
N LYS A 4 19.58 18.22 51.41
CA LYS A 4 20.45 18.19 50.22
C LYS A 4 19.93 17.33 49.05
N TRP A 5 19.03 16.38 49.31
CA TRP A 5 18.47 15.48 48.30
C TRP A 5 17.19 16.01 47.65
N LYS A 6 16.49 16.96 48.29
CA LYS A 6 15.30 17.63 47.74
C LYS A 6 15.54 18.30 46.38
N PRO A 7 16.62 19.07 46.16
CA PRO A 7 16.86 19.69 44.85
C PRO A 7 17.19 18.64 43.77
N LEU A 8 17.95 17.59 44.10
CA LEU A 8 18.25 16.48 43.20
C LEU A 8 16.99 15.71 42.77
N LEU A 9 16.12 15.38 43.72
CA LEU A 9 14.82 14.74 43.45
C LEU A 9 13.89 15.64 42.61
N ARG A 10 13.89 16.95 42.85
CA ARG A 10 13.14 17.91 42.02
C ARG A 10 13.66 17.95 40.59
N SER A 11 14.97 18.04 40.40
CA SER A 11 15.56 18.02 39.05
C SER A 11 15.28 16.71 38.33
N LEU A 12 15.40 15.56 39.00
CA LEU A 12 15.13 14.26 38.40
C LEU A 12 13.65 14.08 38.01
N LEU A 13 12.72 14.59 38.83
CA LEU A 13 11.29 14.65 38.49
C LEU A 13 11.01 15.55 37.28
N ILE A 14 11.66 16.72 37.19
CA ILE A 14 11.51 17.62 36.04
C ILE A 14 11.99 16.94 34.76
N TYR A 15 13.16 16.28 34.80
CA TYR A 15 13.66 15.54 33.63
C TYR A 15 12.75 14.38 33.23
N LEU A 16 12.18 13.64 34.19
CA LEU A 16 11.20 12.58 33.90
C LEU A 16 9.92 13.14 33.26
N VAL A 17 9.44 14.30 33.72
CA VAL A 17 8.28 14.98 33.13
C VAL A 17 8.59 15.43 31.70
N ILE A 18 9.76 16.01 31.45
CA ILE A 18 10.17 16.43 30.10
C ILE A 18 10.24 15.21 29.18
N ILE A 19 10.90 14.12 29.59
CA ILE A 19 10.97 12.88 28.80
C ILE A 19 9.58 12.32 28.53
N GLY A 20 8.70 12.29 29.54
CA GLY A 20 7.33 11.84 29.39
C GLY A 20 6.54 12.68 28.39
N VAL A 21 6.64 14.00 28.45
CA VAL A 21 5.97 14.92 27.52
C VAL A 21 6.54 14.78 26.11
N THR A 22 7.87 14.63 25.95
CA THR A 22 8.49 14.43 24.64
C THR A 22 8.06 13.11 24.00
N LEU A 23 8.00 12.02 24.76
CA LEU A 23 7.55 10.72 24.25
C LEU A 23 6.08 10.73 23.86
N LEU A 24 5.21 11.29 24.70
CA LEU A 24 3.78 11.40 24.40
C LEU A 24 3.51 12.34 23.23
N GLY A 25 4.26 13.45 23.15
CA GLY A 25 4.20 14.41 22.04
C GLY A 25 4.63 13.78 20.71
N ASP A 26 5.71 13.01 20.72
CA ASP A 26 6.21 12.29 19.53
C ASP A 26 5.20 11.22 19.08
N GLN A 27 4.67 10.41 20.01
CA GLN A 27 3.64 9.42 19.69
C GLN A 27 2.39 10.07 19.07
N TYR A 28 1.89 11.16 19.65
CA TYR A 28 0.72 11.87 19.12
C TYR A 28 1.00 12.48 17.74
N TYR A 29 2.18 13.04 17.54
CA TYR A 29 2.59 13.63 16.27
C TYR A 29 2.67 12.58 15.16
N GLN A 30 3.28 11.43 15.45
CA GLN A 30 3.39 10.32 14.52
C GLN A 30 2.02 9.72 14.17
N GLN A 31 1.13 9.54 15.16
CA GLN A 31 -0.22 9.03 14.91
C GLN A 31 -1.02 9.96 13.99
N LYS A 32 -0.93 11.27 14.21
CA LYS A 32 -1.62 12.27 13.37
C LYS A 32 -1.08 12.30 11.94
N GLN A 33 0.24 12.16 11.76
CA GLN A 33 0.85 12.06 10.42
C GLN A 33 0.40 10.79 9.69
N THR A 34 0.42 9.64 10.35
CA THR A 34 -0.01 8.35 9.77
C THR A 34 -1.48 8.39 9.36
N GLN A 35 -2.37 8.91 10.22
CA GLN A 35 -3.79 9.05 9.88
C GLN A 35 -4.02 10.01 8.70
N SER A 36 -3.32 11.15 8.67
CA SER A 36 -3.40 12.08 7.54
C SER A 36 -2.92 11.43 6.24
N TYR A 37 -1.85 10.62 6.31
CA TYR A 37 -1.30 9.91 5.16
C TYR A 37 -2.28 8.86 4.61
N ILE A 38 -2.86 8.03 5.48
CA ILE A 38 -3.88 7.04 5.07
C ILE A 38 -5.14 7.72 4.57
N GLN A 39 -5.56 8.82 5.19
CA GLN A 39 -6.70 9.59 4.72
C GLN A 39 -6.44 10.18 3.33
N HIS A 40 -5.25 10.73 3.07
CA HIS A 40 -4.87 11.19 1.74
C HIS A 40 -4.91 10.06 0.70
N PHE A 41 -4.44 8.86 1.05
CA PHE A 41 -4.55 7.69 0.17
C PHE A 41 -6.01 7.33 -0.14
N LYS A 42 -6.90 7.37 0.87
CA LYS A 42 -8.34 7.12 0.71
C LYS A 42 -9.01 8.19 -0.15
N ASP A 43 -8.75 9.47 0.12
CA ASP A 43 -9.32 10.61 -0.61
C ASP A 43 -8.92 10.59 -2.09
N LYS A 44 -7.70 10.15 -2.38
CA LYS A 44 -7.19 9.96 -3.75
C LYS A 44 -7.73 8.71 -4.45
N LYS A 45 -8.65 7.97 -3.81
CA LYS A 45 -9.24 6.74 -4.33
C LYS A 45 -8.22 5.62 -4.55
N GLY A 46 -7.14 5.59 -3.77
CA GLY A 46 -6.11 4.54 -3.88
C GLY A 46 -6.67 3.14 -3.66
N GLN A 47 -7.56 2.97 -2.68
CA GLN A 47 -8.21 1.68 -2.41
C GLN A 47 -9.14 1.23 -3.54
N TYR A 48 -9.79 2.19 -4.22
CA TYR A 48 -10.58 1.91 -5.41
C TYR A 48 -9.70 1.38 -6.56
N LEU A 49 -8.53 1.98 -6.80
CA LEU A 49 -7.60 1.47 -7.83
C LEU A 49 -7.11 0.06 -7.51
N LEU A 50 -6.76 -0.23 -6.26
CA LEU A 50 -6.35 -1.58 -5.85
C LEU A 50 -7.48 -2.61 -6.04
N ASN A 51 -8.74 -2.21 -5.85
CA ASN A 51 -9.89 -3.06 -6.13
C ASN A 51 -10.09 -3.26 -7.63
N GLU A 52 -9.98 -2.21 -8.45
CA GLU A 52 -10.08 -2.31 -9.91
C GLU A 52 -9.00 -3.21 -10.52
N ILE A 53 -7.77 -3.19 -9.98
CA ILE A 53 -6.71 -4.11 -10.40
C ILE A 53 -7.11 -5.54 -10.05
N ALA A 54 -7.55 -5.79 -8.80
CA ALA A 54 -7.99 -7.11 -8.36
C ALA A 54 -9.18 -7.64 -9.18
N ASP A 55 -10.12 -6.78 -9.54
CA ASP A 55 -11.27 -7.17 -10.36
C ASP A 55 -10.87 -7.41 -11.82
N THR A 56 -9.90 -6.66 -12.35
CA THR A 56 -9.31 -6.94 -13.67
C THR A 56 -8.60 -8.29 -13.69
N TYR A 57 -7.92 -8.65 -12.61
CA TYR A 57 -7.32 -9.97 -12.41
C TYR A 57 -8.37 -11.08 -12.37
N LYS A 58 -9.42 -10.95 -11.54
CA LYS A 58 -10.53 -11.92 -11.50
C LYS A 58 -11.18 -12.09 -12.86
N MET A 59 -11.48 -10.98 -13.55
CA MET A 59 -12.08 -11.01 -14.89
C MET A 59 -11.17 -11.71 -15.89
N THR A 60 -9.86 -11.55 -15.79
CA THR A 60 -8.91 -12.24 -16.66
C THR A 60 -8.94 -13.76 -16.43
N ILE A 61 -8.97 -14.20 -15.17
CA ILE A 61 -9.15 -15.61 -14.82
C ILE A 61 -10.48 -16.15 -15.34
N GLU A 62 -11.57 -15.41 -15.15
CA GLU A 62 -12.89 -15.82 -15.63
C GLU A 62 -12.91 -15.97 -17.15
N LEU A 63 -12.29 -15.03 -17.87
CA LEU A 63 -12.16 -15.09 -19.33
C LEU A 63 -11.28 -16.27 -19.77
N TYR A 64 -10.21 -16.56 -19.04
CA TYR A 64 -9.35 -17.71 -19.30
C TYR A 64 -10.12 -19.04 -19.10
N SER A 65 -10.72 -19.23 -17.93
CA SER A 65 -11.46 -20.45 -17.57
C SER A 65 -12.66 -20.73 -18.48
N ASN A 66 -13.26 -19.68 -19.05
CA ASN A 66 -14.36 -19.82 -20.01
C ASN A 66 -13.89 -19.93 -21.47
N TYR A 67 -12.59 -20.03 -21.74
CA TYR A 67 -12.01 -20.05 -23.10
C TYR A 67 -12.37 -18.83 -23.95
N LYS A 68 -12.68 -17.70 -23.30
CA LYS A 68 -13.07 -16.44 -23.94
C LYS A 68 -11.92 -15.42 -23.98
N LEU A 69 -10.71 -15.80 -23.59
CA LEU A 69 -9.54 -14.92 -23.57
C LEU A 69 -8.87 -14.83 -24.96
N ASN A 70 -9.52 -14.13 -25.90
CA ASN A 70 -8.98 -13.93 -27.24
C ASN A 70 -7.98 -12.76 -27.31
N LYS A 71 -7.28 -12.63 -28.45
CA LYS A 71 -6.25 -11.59 -28.68
C LYS A 71 -6.74 -10.17 -28.44
N GLU A 72 -7.97 -9.85 -28.82
CA GLU A 72 -8.57 -8.52 -28.64
C GLU A 72 -8.81 -8.23 -27.16
N ARG A 73 -9.39 -9.19 -26.42
CA ARG A 73 -9.62 -9.08 -24.98
C ARG A 73 -8.32 -8.98 -24.20
N LYS A 74 -7.29 -9.76 -24.57
CA LYS A 74 -5.95 -9.64 -23.98
C LYS A 74 -5.39 -8.23 -24.14
N LYS A 75 -5.46 -7.64 -25.34
CA LYS A 75 -5.05 -6.25 -25.57
C LYS A 75 -5.86 -5.25 -24.73
N GLY A 76 -7.16 -5.46 -24.60
CA GLY A 76 -8.04 -4.65 -23.75
C GLY A 76 -7.64 -4.70 -22.27
N LEU A 77 -7.35 -5.90 -21.76
CA LEU A 77 -6.89 -6.12 -20.39
C LEU A 77 -5.53 -5.46 -20.14
N VAL A 78 -4.56 -5.63 -21.05
CA VAL A 78 -3.24 -4.98 -20.96
C VAL A 78 -3.40 -3.46 -20.93
N LYS A 79 -4.26 -2.89 -21.78
CA LYS A 79 -4.53 -1.45 -21.80
C LYS A 79 -5.14 -0.99 -20.47
N LYS A 80 -6.12 -1.72 -19.92
CA LYS A 80 -6.75 -1.41 -18.62
C LYS A 80 -5.72 -1.48 -17.49
N LEU A 81 -4.91 -2.53 -17.42
CA LEU A 81 -3.88 -2.71 -16.39
C LEU A 81 -2.80 -1.61 -16.46
N ASN A 82 -2.38 -1.21 -17.65
CA ASN A 82 -1.45 -0.09 -17.82
C ASN A 82 -2.04 1.24 -17.36
N GLN A 83 -3.33 1.49 -17.65
CA GLN A 83 -4.01 2.68 -17.16
C GLN A 83 -4.08 2.69 -15.63
N LEU A 84 -4.53 1.59 -15.02
CA LEU A 84 -4.60 1.46 -13.56
C LEU A 84 -3.23 1.61 -12.90
N SER A 85 -2.19 1.03 -13.49
CA SER A 85 -0.81 1.17 -13.02
C SER A 85 -0.32 2.62 -13.05
N ASN A 86 -0.60 3.33 -14.14
CA ASN A 86 -0.24 4.75 -14.27
C ASN A 86 -1.00 5.63 -13.27
N ASP A 87 -2.28 5.37 -13.06
CA ASP A 87 -3.08 6.12 -12.07
C ASP A 87 -2.62 5.81 -10.64
N LEU A 88 -2.27 4.55 -10.35
CA LEU A 88 -1.68 4.17 -9.06
C LEU A 88 -0.33 4.86 -8.84
N ARG A 89 0.51 4.98 -9.89
CA ARG A 89 1.79 5.69 -9.81
C ARG A 89 1.65 7.18 -9.53
N LYS A 90 0.60 7.82 -10.05
CA LYS A 90 0.30 9.23 -9.68
C LYS A 90 -0.05 9.33 -8.20
N ILE A 91 -0.90 8.43 -7.70
CA ILE A 91 -1.24 8.41 -6.27
C ILE A 91 0.01 8.15 -5.42
N ASP A 92 0.81 7.15 -5.78
CA ASP A 92 2.08 6.83 -5.12
C ASP A 92 2.98 8.07 -5.01
N GLN A 93 3.21 8.77 -6.11
CA GLN A 93 4.00 10.01 -6.13
C GLN A 93 3.40 11.13 -5.28
N GLU A 94 2.07 11.28 -5.29
CA GLU A 94 1.37 12.30 -4.51
C GLU A 94 1.45 12.00 -3.01
N ILE A 95 1.21 10.77 -2.57
CA ILE A 95 1.20 10.41 -1.15
C ILE A 95 2.62 10.31 -0.58
N ASN A 96 3.59 9.83 -1.36
CA ASN A 96 4.98 9.66 -0.92
C ASN A 96 5.84 10.93 -1.08
N SER A 97 5.25 12.04 -1.51
CA SER A 97 5.88 13.37 -1.50
C SER A 97 6.13 13.92 -0.08
N GLY A 98 5.48 13.34 0.94
CA GLY A 98 5.65 13.68 2.35
C GLY A 98 6.62 12.78 3.13
N ASN A 99 6.95 13.22 4.34
CA ASN A 99 7.62 12.41 5.35
C ASN A 99 6.58 11.55 6.08
N ALA A 100 6.33 10.34 5.58
CA ALA A 100 5.59 9.32 6.30
C ALA A 100 6.59 8.34 6.94
N ASN A 101 6.45 8.06 8.24
CA ASN A 101 7.28 7.09 8.95
C ASN A 101 7.11 5.65 8.43
N HIS A 102 5.93 5.33 7.89
CA HIS A 102 5.65 4.05 7.23
C HIS A 102 4.96 4.32 5.90
N ARG A 103 5.67 4.07 4.79
CA ARG A 103 5.16 4.30 3.43
C ARG A 103 4.51 3.02 2.91
N ILE A 104 3.41 3.17 2.17
CA ILE A 104 2.83 2.06 1.42
C ILE A 104 3.75 1.77 0.23
N ASP A 105 4.24 0.54 0.12
CA ASP A 105 5.06 0.10 -1.01
C ASP A 105 4.21 -0.55 -2.12
N PHE A 106 4.11 0.12 -3.27
CA PHE A 106 3.43 -0.40 -4.45
C PHE A 106 4.34 -1.13 -5.44
N SER A 107 5.63 -1.29 -5.12
CA SER A 107 6.63 -1.90 -6.01
C SER A 107 6.21 -3.29 -6.51
N PHE A 108 5.69 -4.13 -5.60
CA PHE A 108 5.16 -5.46 -5.91
C PHE A 108 3.97 -5.39 -6.88
N VAL A 109 3.06 -4.44 -6.71
CA VAL A 109 1.91 -4.26 -7.62
C VAL A 109 2.38 -3.91 -9.03
N TYR A 110 3.37 -3.02 -9.16
CA TYR A 110 3.91 -2.66 -10.47
C TYR A 110 4.63 -3.84 -11.13
N HIS A 111 5.36 -4.62 -10.34
CA HIS A 111 6.02 -5.82 -10.81
C HIS A 111 5.03 -6.86 -11.33
N ASP A 112 3.98 -7.15 -10.57
CA ASP A 112 2.98 -8.15 -10.93
C ASP A 112 2.16 -7.72 -12.16
N ILE A 113 1.76 -6.44 -12.24
CA ILE A 113 1.10 -5.91 -13.44
C ILE A 113 2.00 -6.10 -14.67
N LYS A 114 3.31 -5.87 -14.54
CA LYS A 114 4.25 -6.07 -15.65
C LYS A 114 4.31 -7.54 -16.07
N LEU A 115 4.37 -8.47 -15.11
CA LEU A 115 4.37 -9.90 -15.41
C LEU A 115 3.07 -10.35 -16.09
N VAL A 116 1.92 -9.90 -15.58
CA VAL A 116 0.61 -10.19 -16.17
C VAL A 116 0.53 -9.64 -17.60
N ASN A 117 1.02 -8.41 -17.83
CA ASN A 117 1.03 -7.83 -19.17
C ASN A 117 1.91 -8.61 -20.15
N ILE A 118 3.06 -9.10 -19.70
CA ILE A 118 3.95 -9.94 -20.52
C ILE A 118 3.23 -11.25 -20.89
N ALA A 119 2.62 -11.92 -19.91
CA ALA A 119 1.89 -13.16 -20.14
C ALA A 119 0.67 -12.98 -21.06
N LEU A 120 -0.09 -11.89 -20.90
CA LEU A 120 -1.21 -11.57 -21.79
C LEU A 120 -0.79 -11.17 -23.21
N SER A 121 0.44 -10.67 -23.38
CA SER A 121 0.96 -10.26 -24.70
C SER A 121 1.58 -11.43 -25.46
N ASP A 122 2.02 -12.48 -24.75
CA ASP A 122 2.68 -13.65 -25.31
C ASP A 122 1.71 -14.83 -25.41
N SER A 123 1.27 -15.14 -26.62
CA SER A 123 0.34 -16.25 -26.88
C SER A 123 0.88 -17.64 -26.55
N THR A 124 2.19 -17.77 -26.32
CA THR A 124 2.80 -19.06 -25.92
C THR A 124 2.76 -19.28 -24.41
N LYS A 125 2.33 -18.27 -23.64
CA LYS A 125 2.35 -18.24 -22.17
C LYS A 125 0.95 -18.21 -21.57
N ASP A 126 -0.04 -18.68 -22.32
CA ASP A 126 -1.43 -18.67 -21.85
C ASP A 126 -1.61 -19.53 -20.59
N ASP A 127 -0.88 -20.64 -20.50
CA ASP A 127 -0.98 -21.61 -19.39
C ASP A 127 -0.46 -21.05 -18.06
N ILE A 128 0.42 -20.04 -18.09
CA ILE A 128 0.98 -19.41 -16.89
C ILE A 128 0.19 -18.18 -16.44
N ILE A 129 -0.76 -17.68 -17.25
CA ILE A 129 -1.60 -16.52 -16.93
C ILE A 129 -2.30 -16.70 -15.57
N PRO A 130 -2.95 -17.85 -15.29
CA PRO A 130 -3.65 -18.02 -14.01
C PRO A 130 -2.71 -17.96 -12.80
N VAL A 131 -1.52 -18.53 -12.93
CA VAL A 131 -0.52 -18.58 -11.85
C VAL A 131 -0.01 -17.19 -11.52
N ILE A 132 0.36 -16.40 -12.54
CA ILE A 132 0.85 -15.03 -12.35
C ILE A 132 -0.24 -14.14 -11.75
N ILE A 133 -1.49 -14.30 -12.19
CA ILE A 133 -2.60 -13.53 -11.65
C ILE A 133 -2.90 -13.91 -10.21
N LEU A 134 -2.88 -15.20 -9.87
CA LEU A 134 -3.05 -15.66 -8.49
C LEU A 134 -2.01 -15.02 -7.58
N HIS A 135 -0.74 -15.06 -7.99
CA HIS A 135 0.35 -14.40 -7.26
C HIS A 135 0.11 -12.89 -7.08
N GLY A 136 -0.29 -12.20 -8.14
CA GLY A 136 -0.63 -10.77 -8.06
C GLY A 136 -1.84 -10.47 -7.17
N MET A 137 -2.82 -11.38 -7.11
CA MET A 137 -3.96 -11.25 -6.20
C MET A 137 -3.55 -11.45 -4.74
N GLU A 138 -2.65 -12.39 -4.46
CA GLU A 138 -2.08 -12.60 -3.11
C GLU A 138 -1.30 -11.35 -2.67
N GLY A 139 -0.43 -10.82 -3.53
CA GLY A 139 0.33 -9.58 -3.26
C GLY A 139 -0.58 -8.38 -2.96
N LEU A 140 -1.67 -8.22 -3.73
CA LEU A 140 -2.69 -7.20 -3.45
C LEU A 140 -3.43 -7.44 -2.12
N GLY A 141 -3.63 -8.70 -1.74
CA GLY A 141 -4.25 -9.08 -0.47
C GLY A 141 -3.37 -8.68 0.71
N GLU A 142 -2.08 -9.00 0.65
CA GLU A 142 -1.09 -8.62 1.68
C GLU A 142 -0.94 -7.10 1.79
N LEU A 143 -0.87 -6.39 0.65
CA LEU A 143 -0.82 -4.93 0.65
C LEU A 143 -2.04 -4.30 1.34
N LYS A 144 -3.25 -4.82 1.09
CA LYS A 144 -4.47 -4.33 1.76
C LYS A 144 -4.45 -4.57 3.27
N LYS A 145 -3.90 -5.71 3.72
CA LYS A 145 -3.70 -5.98 5.14
C LYS A 145 -2.70 -5.00 5.75
N GLU A 146 -1.60 -4.71 5.05
CA GLU A 146 -0.61 -3.73 5.51
C GLU A 146 -1.23 -2.33 5.63
N ILE A 147 -1.98 -1.87 4.62
CA ILE A 147 -2.68 -0.58 4.66
C ILE A 147 -3.64 -0.51 5.85
N THR A 148 -4.37 -1.60 6.10
CA THR A 148 -5.29 -1.72 7.23
C THR A 148 -4.54 -1.71 8.56
N TYR A 149 -3.39 -2.39 8.64
CA TYR A 149 -2.54 -2.38 9.83
C TYR A 149 -2.00 -0.97 10.12
N ILE A 150 -1.57 -0.23 9.10
CA ILE A 150 -1.12 1.17 9.25
C ILE A 150 -2.27 2.07 9.73
N GLU A 151 -3.50 1.83 9.29
CA GLU A 151 -4.68 2.61 9.70
C GLU A 151 -5.04 2.44 11.19
N TYR A 152 -4.92 1.22 11.72
CA TYR A 152 -5.37 0.87 13.08
C TYR A 152 -4.24 0.84 14.12
N ARG A 153 -3.03 1.27 13.76
CA ARG A 153 -1.88 1.40 14.66
C ARG A 153 -1.84 2.75 15.37
#